data_AF-A0A9Y1BM40-F1
#
_entry.id   AF-A0A9Y1BM40-F1
#
_cell.length_a   1.000
_cell.length_b   1.000
_cell.length_c   1.000
_cell.angle_alpha   90.00
_cell.angle_beta   90.00
_cell.angle_gamma   90.00
#
_symmetry.space_group_name_H-M   'P 1'
#
loop_
_entity.id
_entity.type
_entity.pdbx_description
1 polymer ?
#
loop_
_entity_poly.entity_id
_entity_poly.type
_entity_poly.pdbx_seq_one_letter_code
_entity_poly.pdbx_strand_id
1 'polypeptide(L)'
;MNGLGDNLSHGWIRERNDKNELAKKYKHIDPRFLFVKKRYNLRPTEIQGAFGIQQLKKLEIFLRTREENAKFWIDNLNKYRSLIHIPKTETNIRHAWFGFPIVIYEKAGFKHDDFIKIS
;
A
#
# COMPACT_ATOMS: atom_id res chain seq x y z
N MET A 1 8.17 21.37 -15.67
CA MET A 1 8.17 19.92 -15.35
C MET A 1 9.61 19.47 -15.13
N ASN A 2 10.07 19.25 -13.90
CA ASN A 2 11.42 18.74 -13.57
C ASN A 2 11.43 18.04 -12.19
N GLY A 3 10.37 17.28 -11.86
CA GLY A 3 10.15 16.76 -10.51
C GLY A 3 10.30 15.24 -10.32
N LEU A 4 10.52 14.47 -11.39
CA LEU A 4 10.43 13.00 -11.35
C LEU A 4 11.79 12.27 -11.32
N GLY A 5 12.91 13.01 -11.37
CA GLY A 5 14.26 12.42 -11.42
C GLY A 5 14.97 12.24 -10.07
N ASP A 6 14.49 12.85 -8.98
CA ASP A 6 15.16 12.84 -7.67
C ASP A 6 14.70 11.63 -6.81
N ASN A 7 14.70 10.42 -7.37
CA ASN A 7 14.56 9.15 -6.62
C ASN A 7 15.84 8.81 -5.83
N LEU A 8 16.46 9.83 -5.23
CA LEU A 8 17.69 9.71 -4.47
C LEU A 8 17.33 9.28 -3.07
N SER A 9 17.07 7.99 -2.92
CA SER A 9 17.34 7.33 -1.65
C SER A 9 18.71 7.82 -1.16
N HIS A 10 18.84 8.21 0.11
CA HIS A 10 20.09 8.61 0.78
C HIS A 10 20.74 9.96 0.43
N GLY A 11 20.28 10.73 -0.56
CA GLY A 11 20.82 12.08 -0.82
C GLY A 11 22.23 12.09 -1.40
N TRP A 12 22.61 10.95 -1.98
CA TRP A 12 23.88 10.70 -2.65
C TRP A 12 23.93 11.38 -4.01
N ILE A 13 25.11 11.80 -4.46
CA ILE A 13 25.26 12.43 -5.78
C ILE A 13 25.32 11.46 -6.98
N ARG A 14 25.42 10.15 -6.76
CA ARG A 14 25.71 9.17 -7.84
C ARG A 14 24.70 9.16 -8.98
N GLU A 15 23.41 9.21 -8.63
CA GLU A 15 22.30 9.16 -9.58
C GLU A 15 21.80 10.57 -9.96
N ARG A 16 22.60 11.62 -9.73
CA ARG A 16 22.24 13.00 -10.07
C ARG A 16 22.82 13.41 -11.42
N ASN A 17 22.07 14.23 -12.14
CA ASN A 17 22.52 14.83 -13.39
C ASN A 17 23.68 15.83 -13.18
N ASP A 18 23.72 16.52 -12.04
CA ASP A 18 24.74 17.51 -11.66
C ASP A 18 25.95 16.91 -10.91
N LYS A 19 26.12 15.57 -10.92
CA LYS A 19 27.16 14.87 -10.15
C LYS A 19 28.58 15.38 -10.40
N ASN A 20 28.90 15.70 -11.65
CA ASN A 20 30.23 16.14 -12.07
C ASN A 20 30.54 17.55 -11.56
N GLU A 21 29.54 18.43 -11.52
CA GLU A 21 29.66 19.78 -10.99
C GLU A 21 29.83 19.75 -9.47
N LEU A 22 29.03 18.93 -8.79
CA LEU A 22 29.12 18.74 -7.34
C LEU A 22 30.46 18.11 -6.93
N ALA A 23 30.97 17.11 -7.68
CA ALA A 23 32.28 16.53 -7.45
C ALA A 23 33.41 17.55 -7.63
N LYS A 24 33.32 18.43 -8.65
CA LYS A 24 34.28 19.52 -8.85
C LYS A 24 34.19 20.60 -7.77
N LYS A 25 33.00 20.84 -7.21
CA LYS A 25 32.79 21.80 -6.11
C LYS A 25 33.39 21.30 -4.80
N TYR A 26 33.26 20.00 -4.52
CA TYR A 26 33.74 19.37 -3.29
C TYR A 26 34.93 18.43 -3.56
N LYS A 27 36.02 18.94 -4.15
CA LYS A 27 37.19 18.13 -4.54
C LYS A 27 37.89 17.37 -3.40
N HIS A 28 37.69 17.82 -2.17
CA HIS A 28 38.27 17.22 -0.96
C HIS A 28 37.45 16.04 -0.41
N ILE A 29 36.27 15.79 -0.95
CA ILE A 29 35.39 14.69 -0.56
C ILE A 29 35.37 13.69 -1.70
N ASP A 30 35.59 12.42 -1.40
CA ASP A 30 35.44 11.36 -2.39
C ASP A 30 33.99 11.39 -2.95
N PRO A 31 33.79 11.59 -4.26
CA PRO A 31 32.47 11.61 -4.88
C PRO A 31 31.64 10.36 -4.58
N ARG A 32 32.30 9.23 -4.29
CA ARG A 32 31.66 7.98 -3.86
C ARG A 32 30.97 8.10 -2.52
N PHE A 33 31.29 9.07 -1.67
CA PHE A 33 30.68 9.28 -0.35
C PHE A 33 30.15 10.70 -0.17
N LEU A 34 29.95 11.44 -1.26
CA LEU A 34 29.43 12.80 -1.21
C LEU A 34 27.90 12.80 -1.14
N PHE A 35 27.36 13.26 -0.01
CA PHE A 35 25.93 13.40 0.25
C PHE A 35 25.55 14.88 0.32
N VAL A 36 24.57 15.30 -0.48
CA VAL A 36 24.15 16.72 -0.62
C VAL A 36 22.83 17.03 0.07
N LYS A 37 22.08 16.00 0.49
CA LYS A 37 20.81 16.14 1.22
C LYS A 37 20.77 15.11 2.34
N LYS A 38 20.23 15.47 3.51
CA LYS A 38 19.95 14.51 4.60
C LYS A 38 18.78 13.60 4.20
N ARG A 39 19.03 12.31 3.95
CA ARG A 39 18.02 11.31 3.53
C ARG A 39 18.36 9.92 4.08
N TYR A 40 17.43 8.97 3.93
CA TYR A 40 17.52 7.61 4.48
C TYR A 40 17.73 6.53 3.41
N ASN A 41 18.14 5.33 3.86
CA ASN A 41 18.11 4.10 3.07
C ASN A 41 16.76 3.42 3.17
N LEU A 42 15.98 3.47 2.09
CA LEU A 42 14.69 2.78 1.98
C LEU A 42 14.70 1.74 0.84
N ARG A 43 15.89 1.30 0.39
CA ARG A 43 15.98 0.30 -0.67
C ARG A 43 15.51 -1.06 -0.14
N PRO A 44 14.55 -1.72 -0.81
CA PRO A 44 14.20 -3.10 -0.50
C PRO A 44 15.35 -4.04 -0.85
N THR A 45 15.31 -5.26 -0.32
CA THR A 45 16.31 -6.29 -0.65
C THR A 45 15.98 -6.99 -1.96
N GLU A 46 16.98 -7.56 -2.62
CA GLU A 46 16.78 -8.37 -3.84
C GLU A 46 15.80 -9.52 -3.62
N ILE A 47 15.81 -10.12 -2.42
CA ILE A 47 14.89 -11.20 -2.03
C ILE A 47 13.44 -10.68 -2.02
N GLN A 48 13.19 -9.48 -1.45
CA GLN A 48 11.87 -8.86 -1.47
C GLN A 48 11.40 -8.60 -2.91
N GLY A 49 12.30 -8.15 -3.79
CA GLY A 49 12.01 -7.97 -5.22
C GLY A 49 11.62 -9.28 -5.90
N ALA A 50 12.36 -10.36 -5.66
CA ALA A 50 12.09 -11.68 -6.24
C ALA A 50 10.72 -12.23 -5.80
N PHE A 51 10.37 -12.09 -4.52
CA PHE A 51 9.03 -12.46 -4.02
C PHE A 51 7.94 -11.59 -4.66
N GLY A 52 8.15 -10.28 -4.77
CA GLY A 52 7.20 -9.36 -5.40
C GLY A 52 6.87 -9.75 -6.84
N ILE A 53 7.88 -10.12 -7.64
CA ILE A 53 7.68 -10.57 -9.03
C ILE A 53 6.76 -11.80 -9.09
N GLN A 54 6.94 -12.78 -8.18
CA GLN A 54 6.07 -13.95 -8.14
C GLN A 54 4.67 -13.65 -7.61
N GLN A 55 4.53 -12.70 -6.67
CA GLN A 55 3.24 -12.24 -6.17
C GLN A 55 2.42 -11.52 -7.24
N LEU A 56 3.06 -10.67 -8.05
CA LEU A 56 2.40 -9.94 -9.14
C LEU A 56 1.74 -10.89 -10.16
N LYS A 57 2.37 -12.05 -10.45
CA LYS A 57 1.78 -13.08 -11.32
C LYS A 57 0.47 -13.67 -10.77
N LYS A 58 0.28 -13.66 -9.45
CA LYS A 58 -0.89 -14.21 -8.77
C LYS A 58 -1.93 -13.15 -8.40
N LEU A 59 -1.65 -11.88 -8.69
CA LEU A 59 -2.47 -10.75 -8.25
C LEU A 59 -3.93 -10.87 -8.69
N GLU A 60 -4.18 -11.19 -9.96
CA GLU A 60 -5.54 -11.32 -10.50
C GLU A 60 -6.35 -12.43 -9.82
N ILE A 61 -5.70 -13.56 -9.49
CA ILE A 61 -6.35 -14.65 -8.77
C ILE A 61 -6.74 -14.18 -7.36
N PHE A 62 -5.84 -13.48 -6.67
CA PHE A 62 -6.13 -12.96 -5.34
C PHE A 62 -7.25 -11.93 -5.35
N LEU A 63 -7.29 -11.03 -6.34
CA LEU A 63 -8.36 -10.05 -6.48
C LEU A 63 -9.70 -10.74 -6.72
N ARG A 64 -9.77 -11.69 -7.66
CA ARG A 64 -11.00 -12.44 -7.95
C ARG A 64 -11.54 -13.18 -6.72
N THR A 65 -10.68 -13.90 -6.00
CA THR A 65 -11.10 -14.60 -4.78
C THR A 65 -11.64 -13.64 -3.72
N ARG A 66 -11.03 -12.45 -3.57
CA ARG A 66 -11.52 -11.44 -2.63
C ARG A 66 -12.85 -10.82 -3.07
N GLU A 67 -13.04 -10.60 -4.36
CA GLU A 67 -14.31 -10.14 -4.94
C GLU A 67 -15.44 -11.17 -4.70
N GLU A 68 -15.16 -12.46 -4.92
CA GLU A 68 -16.09 -13.56 -4.64
C GLU A 68 -16.48 -13.61 -3.15
N ASN A 69 -15.49 -13.52 -2.26
CA ASN A 69 -15.73 -13.49 -0.81
C ASN A 69 -16.56 -12.26 -0.40
N ALA A 70 -16.26 -11.08 -0.93
CA ALA A 70 -17.01 -9.87 -0.61
C ALA A 70 -18.47 -9.96 -1.09
N LYS A 71 -18.70 -10.51 -2.28
CA LYS A 71 -20.04 -10.77 -2.80
C LYS A 71 -20.81 -11.71 -1.88
N PHE A 72 -20.18 -12.83 -1.47
CA PHE A 72 -20.78 -13.77 -0.51
C PHE A 72 -21.22 -13.06 0.78
N TRP A 73 -20.38 -12.21 1.37
CA TRP A 73 -20.72 -11.48 2.59
C TRP A 73 -21.84 -10.45 2.37
N ILE A 74 -21.82 -9.71 1.27
CA ILE A 74 -22.89 -8.76 0.92
C ILE A 74 -24.24 -9.47 0.83
N ASP A 75 -24.29 -10.58 0.10
CA ASP A 75 -25.51 -11.34 -0.13
C ASP A 75 -26.07 -11.90 1.18
N ASN A 76 -25.21 -12.42 2.07
CA ASN A 76 -25.63 -13.04 3.34
C ASN A 76 -25.95 -12.03 4.46
N LEU A 77 -25.28 -10.87 4.48
CA LEU A 77 -25.44 -9.86 5.53
C LEU A 77 -26.46 -8.78 5.17
N ASN A 78 -26.93 -8.72 3.93
CA ASN A 78 -27.92 -7.74 3.48
C ASN A 78 -29.21 -7.75 4.30
N LYS A 79 -29.63 -8.91 4.83
CA LYS A 79 -30.80 -9.01 5.71
C LYS A 79 -30.66 -8.29 7.06
N TYR A 80 -29.43 -8.00 7.49
CA TYR A 80 -29.15 -7.35 8.78
C TYR A 80 -28.83 -5.85 8.65
N ARG A 81 -29.09 -5.24 7.48
CA ARG A 81 -28.84 -3.81 7.20
C ARG A 81 -29.49 -2.83 8.19
N SER A 82 -30.49 -3.26 8.96
CA SER A 82 -31.11 -2.46 10.02
C SER A 82 -30.24 -2.36 11.27
N LEU A 83 -29.38 -3.35 11.53
CA LEU A 83 -28.51 -3.45 12.71
C LEU A 83 -27.05 -3.14 12.39
N ILE A 84 -26.60 -3.45 11.17
CA ILE A 84 -25.22 -3.27 10.72
C ILE A 84 -25.15 -2.48 9.41
N HIS A 85 -24.06 -1.73 9.25
CA HIS A 85 -23.63 -1.18 7.98
C HIS A 85 -22.58 -2.08 7.36
N ILE A 86 -22.74 -2.40 6.09
CA ILE A 86 -21.76 -3.11 5.26
C ILE A 86 -21.50 -2.31 3.99
N PRO A 87 -20.35 -2.49 3.30
CA PRO A 87 -19.96 -1.68 2.16
C PRO A 87 -20.99 -1.72 1.03
N LYS A 88 -21.02 -0.66 0.23
CA LYS A 88 -21.72 -0.61 -1.05
C LYS A 88 -20.70 -0.65 -2.17
N THR A 89 -21.00 -1.40 -3.22
CA THR A 89 -20.20 -1.45 -4.44
C THR A 89 -20.80 -0.51 -5.47
N GLU A 90 -19.98 0.35 -6.06
CA GLU A 90 -20.38 1.13 -7.24
C GLU A 90 -20.10 0.32 -8.52
N THR A 91 -20.95 0.47 -9.54
CA THR A 91 -20.90 -0.34 -10.77
C THR A 91 -19.64 -0.12 -11.61
N ASN A 92 -18.91 0.99 -11.41
CA ASN A 92 -17.74 1.35 -12.20
C ASN A 92 -16.42 1.33 -11.39
N ILE A 93 -16.41 0.70 -10.21
CA ILE A 93 -15.24 0.63 -9.34
C ILE A 93 -14.86 -0.83 -9.09
N ARG A 94 -13.61 -1.19 -9.41
CA ARG A 94 -13.02 -2.47 -8.99
C ARG A 94 -12.36 -2.30 -7.62
N HIS A 95 -12.97 -2.89 -6.59
CA HIS A 95 -12.45 -2.82 -5.23
C HIS A 95 -11.51 -4.00 -4.94
N ALA A 96 -10.32 -3.73 -4.37
CA ALA A 96 -9.33 -4.77 -4.09
C ALA A 96 -9.64 -5.65 -2.87
N TRP A 97 -10.68 -5.27 -2.11
CA TRP A 97 -11.23 -6.01 -0.97
C TRP A 97 -10.16 -6.52 -0.01
N PHE A 98 -9.31 -5.60 0.49
CA PHE A 98 -8.29 -5.94 1.49
C PHE A 98 -8.92 -6.58 2.74
N GLY A 99 -10.09 -6.08 3.14
CA GLY A 99 -10.93 -6.67 4.17
C GLY A 99 -12.40 -6.31 3.91
N PHE A 100 -13.29 -6.89 4.70
CA PHE A 100 -14.73 -6.63 4.65
C PHE A 100 -15.17 -5.92 5.94
N PRO A 101 -15.22 -4.59 5.97
CA PRO A 101 -15.56 -3.87 7.19
C PRO A 101 -17.05 -3.97 7.50
N ILE A 102 -17.38 -4.15 8.77
CA ILE A 102 -18.76 -4.15 9.29
C ILE A 102 -18.81 -3.12 10.41
N VAL A 103 -19.81 -2.24 10.37
CA VAL A 103 -20.06 -1.27 11.44
C VAL A 103 -21.38 -1.62 12.11
N ILE A 104 -21.37 -1.72 13.44
CA ILE A 104 -22.58 -2.00 14.22
C ILE A 104 -23.23 -0.67 14.59
N TYR A 105 -24.53 -0.52 14.32
CA TYR A 105 -25.26 0.68 14.73
C TYR A 105 -25.52 0.66 16.24
N GLU A 106 -25.58 1.83 16.86
CA GLU A 106 -25.88 1.95 18.30
C GLU A 106 -27.22 1.31 18.68
N LYS A 107 -28.21 1.38 17.79
CA LYS A 107 -29.54 0.76 17.96
C LYS A 107 -29.56 -0.76 17.84
N ALA A 108 -28.42 -1.41 17.55
CA ALA A 108 -28.38 -2.84 17.33
C ALA A 108 -28.60 -3.66 18.62
N GLY A 109 -28.44 -3.05 19.79
CA GLY A 109 -28.66 -3.70 21.08
C GLY A 109 -27.51 -4.61 21.54
N PHE A 110 -26.40 -4.65 20.79
CA PHE A 110 -25.17 -5.35 21.16
C PHE A 110 -23.96 -4.50 20.80
N LYS A 111 -22.84 -4.69 21.51
CA LYS A 111 -21.58 -3.99 21.26
C LYS A 111 -20.66 -4.81 20.36
N HIS A 112 -19.64 -4.14 19.84
CA HIS A 112 -18.56 -4.75 19.08
C HIS A 112 -17.93 -5.96 19.80
N ASP A 113 -17.67 -5.85 21.11
CA ASP A 113 -17.03 -6.94 21.87
C ASP A 113 -17.94 -8.16 22.04
N ASP A 114 -19.26 -7.97 22.03
CA ASP A 114 -20.23 -9.07 22.06
C ASP A 114 -20.24 -9.80 20.70
N PHE A 115 -20.06 -9.04 19.62
CA PHE A 115 -20.00 -9.57 18.25
C PHE A 115 -18.74 -10.40 18.01
N ILE A 116 -17.57 -9.98 18.52
CA ILE A 116 -16.31 -10.71 18.35
C ILE A 116 -16.29 -12.02 19.14
N LYS A 117 -16.91 -12.09 20.33
CA LYS A 117 -16.86 -13.30 21.17
C LYS A 117 -17.60 -14.50 20.58
N ILE A 118 -18.43 -14.29 19.56
CA ILE A 118 -19.27 -15.31 18.93
C ILE A 118 -18.68 -15.77 17.58
N SER A 119 -17.71 -15.03 17.02
CA SER A 119 -16.97 -15.38 15.80
C SER A 119 -15.78 -16.28 16.10
#